data_AF-A0A9E5NHV8-F1
#
_entry.id   AF-A0A9E5NHV8-F1
#
_cell.length_a   1.000
_cell.length_b   1.000
_cell.length_c   1.000
_cell.angle_alpha   90.00
_cell.angle_beta   90.00
_cell.angle_gamma   90.00
#
_symmetry.space_group_name_H-M   'P 1'
#
loop_
_entity.id
_entity.type
_entity.pdbx_description
1 polymer ?
#
loop_
_entity_poly.entity_id
_entity_poly.type
_entity_poly.pdbx_seq_one_letter_code
_entity_poly.pdbx_strand_id
1 'polypeptide(L)'
;DYLWVGLHPLEDCPYPEGFQAVPDALKICGCLDPDTPIHLFAIDAWWEYDFCDNDFGSVWTFEDCYAKAAPEIIFPADGELIPADACECAAGPFTVRWDTLCDACSFEIEFAMDEEFTMPVVVNGEDFDFSSGYYLEEQDTPSFSVMGGAIGGFSTETTYYVRVRAADAATGQYIHSWWSDPVSFRVAPTSAAGAIALVAPEPGALNQPTKNVGFSWNLQATADAFDWVLSENPDLSSPLDSKTGLTSTATNYMGTLDYDTTYYWQVTAYNEGSMVATSAISTFTTGAHGPFCSAIDGMCFDTQAELEAHNAELTKAPATPFWVWVVIAIGAVLVIVVIVLIFRTRRV
;
A
#
# COMPACT_ATOMS: atom_id res chain seq x y z
N ASP A 1 -17.91 37.53 11.70
CA ASP A 1 -18.76 37.97 10.58
C ASP A 1 -19.14 36.72 9.80
N TYR A 2 -20.30 36.08 10.05
CA TYR A 2 -21.67 36.21 9.50
C TYR A 2 -21.91 35.15 8.40
N LEU A 3 -22.97 34.32 8.35
CA LEU A 3 -24.41 34.58 8.19
C LEU A 3 -24.80 35.39 6.93
N TRP A 4 -24.11 35.20 5.79
CA TRP A 4 -24.32 36.02 4.57
C TRP A 4 -24.87 35.33 3.32
N VAL A 5 -25.42 34.13 3.41
CA VAL A 5 -26.19 33.60 2.26
C VAL A 5 -27.41 34.51 2.06
N GLY A 6 -27.35 35.40 1.05
CA GLY A 6 -28.37 36.40 0.75
C GLY A 6 -27.94 37.87 0.83
N LEU A 7 -26.72 38.19 1.31
CA LEU A 7 -26.18 39.55 1.27
C LEU A 7 -25.65 39.87 -0.13
N HIS A 8 -26.51 40.37 -1.01
CA HIS A 8 -26.04 41.02 -2.23
C HIS A 8 -25.91 42.51 -1.96
N PRO A 9 -24.81 43.17 -2.38
CA PRO A 9 -24.82 44.62 -2.43
C PRO A 9 -25.96 45.03 -3.37
N LEU A 10 -27.01 45.66 -2.83
CA LEU A 10 -27.92 46.44 -3.65
C LEU A 10 -27.06 47.40 -4.46
N GLU A 11 -27.24 47.46 -5.79
CA GLU A 11 -26.44 48.31 -6.69
C GLU A 11 -26.37 49.79 -6.25
N ASP A 12 -27.28 50.21 -5.37
CA ASP A 12 -27.42 51.57 -4.86
C ASP A 12 -26.97 51.78 -3.39
N CYS A 13 -26.42 50.78 -2.68
CA CYS A 13 -25.99 50.92 -1.29
C CYS A 13 -24.46 50.76 -1.12
N PRO A 14 -23.71 51.83 -0.78
CA PRO A 14 -22.24 51.79 -0.71
C PRO A 14 -21.69 51.20 0.60
N TYR A 15 -22.54 50.68 1.49
CA TYR A 15 -22.13 50.11 2.77
C TYR A 15 -22.26 48.59 2.74
N PRO A 16 -21.25 47.83 3.22
CA PRO A 16 -21.39 46.38 3.36
C PRO A 16 -22.52 46.08 4.35
N GLU A 17 -23.48 45.27 3.94
CA GLU A 17 -24.50 44.74 4.84
C GLU A 17 -23.79 43.88 5.92
N GLY A 18 -24.15 44.08 7.18
CA GLY A 18 -23.50 43.43 8.31
C GLY A 18 -24.36 43.56 9.55
N PHE A 19 -24.08 42.75 10.56
CA PHE A 19 -24.89 42.77 11.76
C PHE A 19 -24.69 44.07 12.51
N GLN A 20 -25.79 44.77 12.76
CA GLN A 20 -25.79 45.88 13.70
C GLN A 20 -25.73 45.32 15.12
N ALA A 21 -26.49 44.26 15.44
CA ALA A 21 -26.61 43.68 16.77
C ALA A 21 -25.65 42.49 16.97
N VAL A 22 -24.93 42.48 18.09
CA VAL A 22 -24.15 41.30 18.49
C VAL A 22 -25.14 40.18 18.84
N PRO A 23 -25.05 39.00 18.20
CA PRO A 23 -25.88 37.86 18.58
C PRO A 23 -25.62 37.50 20.05
N ASP A 24 -26.60 37.72 20.92
CA ASP A 24 -26.50 37.46 22.36
C ASP A 24 -27.19 36.14 22.79
N ALA A 25 -27.96 35.54 21.88
CA ALA A 25 -28.68 34.28 22.10
C ALA A 25 -28.70 33.42 20.83
N LEU A 26 -27.66 32.61 20.63
CA LEU A 26 -27.66 31.56 19.60
C LEU A 26 -28.56 30.41 20.07
N LYS A 27 -29.58 30.05 19.27
CA LYS A 27 -30.39 28.84 19.49
C LYS A 27 -30.21 27.89 18.32
N ILE A 28 -29.81 26.67 18.62
CA ILE A 28 -29.77 25.58 17.65
C ILE A 28 -31.17 24.96 17.59
N CYS A 29 -31.77 24.90 16.41
CA CYS A 29 -33.02 24.19 16.16
C CYS A 29 -32.90 23.38 14.85
N GLY A 30 -33.65 22.28 14.73
CA GLY A 30 -33.59 21.39 13.56
C GLY A 30 -33.15 19.98 13.90
N CYS A 31 -32.88 19.18 12.86
CA CYS A 31 -32.43 17.80 13.00
C CYS A 31 -31.01 17.78 13.60
N LEU A 32 -30.84 17.05 14.71
CA LEU A 32 -29.53 16.84 15.34
C LEU A 32 -28.84 15.58 14.80
N ASP A 33 -29.25 15.16 13.60
CA ASP A 33 -28.63 14.03 12.90
C ASP A 33 -27.21 14.44 12.47
N PRO A 34 -26.18 13.59 12.69
CA PRO A 34 -24.82 13.82 12.23
C PRO A 34 -24.72 14.16 10.74
N ASP A 35 -25.57 13.55 9.92
CA ASP A 35 -25.48 13.61 8.45
C ASP A 35 -26.25 14.80 7.86
N THR A 36 -26.71 15.73 8.70
CA THR A 36 -27.49 16.89 8.26
C THR A 36 -26.81 18.20 8.63
N PRO A 37 -26.72 19.16 7.69
CA PRO A 37 -26.23 20.50 7.97
C PRO A 37 -26.97 21.15 9.14
N ILE A 38 -26.28 21.99 9.90
CA ILE A 38 -26.88 22.80 10.95
C ILE A 38 -27.33 24.13 10.34
N HIS A 39 -28.61 24.46 10.46
CA HIS A 39 -29.08 25.80 10.16
C HIS A 39 -29.05 26.66 11.42
N LEU A 40 -28.18 27.67 11.44
CA LEU A 40 -28.16 28.73 12.43
C LEU A 40 -29.03 29.89 11.95
N PHE A 41 -29.87 30.41 12.84
CA PHE A 41 -30.67 31.61 12.57
C PHE A 41 -30.27 32.73 13.52
N ALA A 42 -30.18 33.94 13.01
CA ALA A 42 -29.91 35.14 13.81
C ALA A 42 -30.86 36.27 13.41
N ILE A 43 -31.24 37.10 14.37
CA ILE A 43 -32.04 38.31 14.13
C ILE A 43 -31.12 39.50 14.37
N ASP A 44 -31.00 40.36 13.37
CA ASP A 44 -30.12 41.53 13.43
C ASP A 44 -30.89 42.82 13.79
N ALA A 45 -31.37 42.95 15.03
CA ALA A 45 -32.20 44.09 15.46
C ALA A 45 -31.84 44.63 16.85
N TRP A 46 -31.59 45.95 16.98
CA TRP A 46 -31.50 46.61 18.30
C TRP A 46 -32.83 47.20 18.78
N TRP A 47 -33.69 47.66 17.86
CA TRP A 47 -34.85 48.50 18.20
C TRP A 47 -36.13 48.16 17.42
N GLU A 48 -36.05 47.92 16.11
CA GLU A 48 -37.22 47.64 15.25
C GLU A 48 -36.94 46.42 14.34
N TYR A 49 -37.94 45.55 14.21
CA TYR A 49 -37.95 44.40 13.29
C TYR A 49 -38.91 44.71 12.15
N ASP A 50 -38.36 45.12 11.00
CA ASP A 50 -39.09 45.42 9.77
C ASP A 50 -38.63 44.53 8.62
N PHE A 51 -39.14 43.30 8.64
CA PHE A 51 -38.92 42.33 7.57
C PHE A 51 -39.69 42.67 6.29
N CYS A 52 -40.78 43.44 6.39
CA CYS A 52 -41.66 43.72 5.25
C CYS A 52 -40.99 44.64 4.24
N ASP A 53 -40.20 45.60 4.73
CA ASP A 53 -39.51 46.59 3.91
C ASP A 53 -38.01 46.28 3.71
N ASN A 54 -37.52 45.14 4.22
CA ASN A 54 -36.12 44.67 4.15
C ASN A 54 -35.08 45.68 4.67
N ASP A 55 -35.42 46.43 5.73
CA ASP A 55 -34.66 47.62 6.15
C ASP A 55 -33.92 47.42 7.49
N PHE A 56 -34.60 46.95 8.55
CA PHE A 56 -33.99 46.68 9.87
C PHE A 56 -34.49 45.36 10.48
N GLY A 57 -33.62 44.61 11.15
CA GLY A 57 -34.04 43.45 11.93
C GLY A 57 -34.17 42.12 11.18
N SER A 58 -33.70 42.01 9.94
CA SER A 58 -33.86 40.81 9.13
C SER A 58 -33.41 39.51 9.82
N VAL A 59 -34.11 38.41 9.50
CA VAL A 59 -33.71 37.05 9.90
C VAL A 59 -32.67 36.54 8.93
N TRP A 60 -31.51 36.20 9.46
CA TRP A 60 -30.41 35.58 8.73
C TRP A 60 -30.42 34.08 8.96
N THR A 61 -30.05 33.31 7.93
CA THR A 61 -29.78 31.88 8.06
C THR A 61 -28.36 31.57 7.58
N PHE A 62 -27.69 30.67 8.28
CA PHE A 62 -26.39 30.13 7.92
C PHE A 62 -26.50 28.62 7.96
N GLU A 63 -26.16 27.99 6.85
CA GLU A 63 -26.06 26.54 6.78
C GLU A 63 -24.59 26.15 7.05
N ASP A 64 -24.37 25.45 8.15
CA ASP A 64 -23.09 24.91 8.53
C ASP A 64 -23.07 23.41 8.24
N CYS A 65 -22.39 23.03 7.17
CA CYS A 65 -22.16 21.64 6.82
C CYS A 65 -20.81 21.11 7.36
N TYR A 66 -20.02 21.94 8.05
CA TYR A 66 -18.73 21.58 8.64
C TYR A 66 -18.84 21.16 10.10
N ALA A 67 -19.81 21.70 10.84
CA ALA A 67 -19.93 21.53 12.29
C ALA A 67 -20.16 20.09 12.79
N LYS A 68 -20.50 19.15 11.93
CA LYS A 68 -20.75 17.73 12.27
C LYS A 68 -20.02 16.75 11.36
N ALA A 69 -19.21 17.25 10.44
CA ALA A 69 -18.54 16.44 9.43
C ALA A 69 -17.04 16.71 9.44
N ALA A 70 -16.29 15.76 8.90
CA ALA A 70 -14.86 15.85 8.67
C ALA A 70 -14.56 15.26 7.29
N PRO A 71 -13.45 15.64 6.65
CA PRO A 71 -13.03 14.99 5.41
C PRO A 71 -12.69 13.51 5.65
N GLU A 72 -12.97 12.66 4.67
CA GLU A 72 -12.63 11.24 4.63
C GLU A 72 -11.34 11.03 3.84
N ILE A 73 -10.32 10.44 4.49
CA ILE A 73 -9.06 10.10 3.83
C ILE A 73 -9.28 8.88 2.92
N ILE A 74 -9.01 9.07 1.62
CA ILE A 74 -9.10 8.05 0.58
C ILE A 74 -7.79 7.26 0.46
N PHE A 75 -6.65 7.95 0.65
CA PHE A 75 -5.33 7.31 0.68
C PHE A 75 -4.39 8.07 1.64
N PRO A 76 -3.56 7.40 2.45
CA PRO A 76 -3.52 5.94 2.65
C PRO A 76 -4.86 5.38 3.16
N ALA A 77 -5.15 4.11 2.90
CA ALA A 77 -6.21 3.43 3.62
C ALA A 77 -5.72 3.06 5.03
N ASP A 78 -6.62 2.74 5.96
CA ASP A 78 -6.20 2.31 7.29
C ASP A 78 -5.38 1.02 7.23
N GLY A 79 -4.18 1.06 7.82
CA GLY A 79 -3.18 0.00 7.78
C GLY A 79 -2.39 -0.10 6.47
N GLU A 80 -2.47 0.89 5.58
CA GLU A 80 -1.77 0.87 4.28
C GLU A 80 -0.26 0.70 4.43
N LEU A 81 0.35 -0.09 3.54
CA LEU A 81 1.80 -0.31 3.53
C LEU A 81 2.46 0.61 2.50
N ILE A 82 3.11 1.66 2.98
CA ILE A 82 3.89 2.59 2.13
C ILE A 82 5.25 1.96 1.80
N PRO A 83 5.63 1.84 0.51
CA PRO A 83 6.95 1.33 0.14
C PRO A 83 8.08 2.17 0.74
N ALA A 84 9.17 1.51 1.17
CA ALA A 84 10.40 2.21 1.51
C ALA A 84 11.12 2.70 0.27
N ASP A 85 11.87 3.78 0.40
CA ASP A 85 12.87 4.16 -0.58
C ASP A 85 13.95 3.06 -0.66
N ALA A 86 14.38 2.72 -1.87
CA ALA A 86 15.33 1.62 -2.08
C ALA A 86 16.77 1.97 -1.65
N CYS A 87 17.09 3.26 -1.55
CA CYS A 87 18.40 3.80 -1.25
C CYS A 87 18.48 4.37 0.16
N GLU A 88 17.34 4.71 0.78
CA GLU A 88 17.26 5.35 2.08
C GLU A 88 16.44 4.54 3.09
N CYS A 89 16.78 4.65 4.39
CA CYS A 89 15.97 4.06 5.47
C CYS A 89 14.73 4.90 5.79
N ALA A 90 13.99 5.28 4.74
CA ALA A 90 12.81 6.13 4.83
C ALA A 90 11.71 5.67 3.86
N ALA A 91 10.51 6.23 4.00
CA ALA A 91 9.43 6.01 3.05
C ALA A 91 9.78 6.52 1.65
N GLY A 92 9.29 5.85 0.61
CA GLY A 92 9.24 6.40 -0.74
C GLY A 92 8.21 7.54 -0.84
N PRO A 93 8.19 8.29 -1.96
CA PRO A 93 7.20 9.34 -2.17
C PRO A 93 5.79 8.77 -2.30
N PHE A 94 4.81 9.42 -1.69
CA PHE A 94 3.39 9.09 -1.81
C PHE A 94 2.54 10.36 -1.69
N THR A 95 1.25 10.29 -2.02
CA THR A 95 0.34 11.45 -1.92
C THR A 95 -0.88 11.08 -1.11
N VAL A 96 -1.06 11.76 0.02
CA VAL A 96 -2.28 11.68 0.83
C VAL A 96 -3.42 12.32 0.04
N ARG A 97 -4.58 11.69 0.01
CA ARG A 97 -5.78 12.16 -0.69
C ARG A 97 -6.99 11.98 0.19
N TRP A 98 -7.90 12.94 0.16
CA TRP A 98 -9.17 12.90 0.89
C TRP A 98 -10.29 13.39 -0.03
N ASP A 99 -11.54 13.29 0.42
CA ASP A 99 -12.67 13.92 -0.25
C ASP A 99 -12.73 15.43 0.06
N THR A 100 -13.47 16.19 -0.75
CA THR A 100 -13.71 17.60 -0.44
C THR A 100 -14.93 17.70 0.47
N LEU A 101 -14.73 18.26 1.67
CA LEU A 101 -15.84 18.58 2.57
C LEU A 101 -16.52 19.89 2.14
N CYS A 102 -17.80 19.82 1.79
CA CYS A 102 -18.60 20.98 1.39
C CYS A 102 -17.95 21.81 0.25
N ASP A 103 -17.77 23.11 0.46
CA ASP A 103 -17.09 24.05 -0.41
C ASP A 103 -15.67 24.39 0.10
N ALA A 104 -15.03 23.51 0.88
CA ALA A 104 -13.69 23.74 1.40
C ALA A 104 -12.67 23.96 0.27
N CYS A 105 -11.85 25.00 0.41
CA CYS A 105 -10.76 25.32 -0.52
C CYS A 105 -9.37 25.27 0.14
N SER A 106 -9.31 25.20 1.47
CA SER A 106 -8.06 25.06 2.23
C SER A 106 -8.20 23.99 3.30
N PHE A 107 -7.09 23.36 3.64
CA PHE A 107 -7.07 22.23 4.57
C PHE A 107 -5.91 22.35 5.55
N GLU A 108 -6.07 21.75 6.72
CA GLU A 108 -4.94 21.44 7.59
C GLU A 108 -4.73 19.94 7.64
N ILE A 109 -3.46 19.53 7.59
CA ILE A 109 -3.05 18.12 7.70
C ILE A 109 -1.99 17.95 8.78
N GLU A 110 -2.12 16.89 9.56
CA GLU A 110 -1.15 16.54 10.62
C GLU A 110 -0.69 15.10 10.47
N PHE A 111 0.57 14.87 10.87
CA PHE A 111 1.19 13.55 10.93
C PHE A 111 1.76 13.32 12.32
N ALA A 112 1.62 12.10 12.84
CA ALA A 112 2.11 11.73 14.17
C ALA A 112 2.57 10.27 14.25
N MET A 113 3.31 9.94 15.32
CA MET A 113 3.72 8.56 15.64
C MET A 113 2.68 7.82 16.51
N ASP A 114 1.70 8.54 17.03
CA ASP A 114 0.64 8.07 17.89
C ASP A 114 -0.72 8.58 17.40
N GLU A 115 -1.77 7.80 17.68
CA GLU A 115 -3.14 8.08 17.26
C GLU A 115 -3.71 9.35 17.92
N GLU A 116 -3.18 9.73 19.08
CA GLU A 116 -3.58 10.91 19.82
C GLU A 116 -2.92 12.21 19.33
N PHE A 117 -2.02 12.12 18.33
CA PHE A 117 -1.27 13.26 17.77
C PHE A 117 -0.44 14.03 18.82
N THR A 118 0.10 13.33 19.82
CA THR A 118 0.97 13.91 20.85
C THR A 118 2.46 13.85 20.48
N MET A 119 2.83 13.02 19.51
CA MET A 119 4.17 12.85 18.94
C MET A 119 4.16 13.22 17.46
N PRO A 120 4.03 14.52 17.14
CA PRO A 120 3.94 15.01 15.77
C PRO A 120 5.23 14.77 14.96
N VAL A 121 5.05 14.54 13.67
CA VAL A 121 6.12 14.24 12.70
C VAL A 121 6.22 15.37 11.70
N VAL A 122 7.45 15.88 11.52
CA VAL A 122 7.74 16.88 10.50
C VAL A 122 7.98 16.19 9.15
N VAL A 123 7.18 16.56 8.17
CA VAL A 123 7.17 16.08 6.79
C VAL A 123 7.72 17.15 5.84
N ASN A 124 8.37 16.72 4.76
CA ASN A 124 8.96 17.53 3.69
C ASN A 124 10.01 18.59 4.14
N GLY A 125 10.52 18.50 5.36
CA GLY A 125 11.56 19.40 5.88
C GLY A 125 11.10 20.85 6.05
N GLU A 126 9.79 21.10 6.15
CA GLU A 126 9.22 22.44 6.33
C GLU A 126 9.22 22.89 7.80
N ASP A 127 9.18 24.21 8.02
CA ASP A 127 8.96 24.81 9.35
C ASP A 127 7.53 24.50 9.80
N PHE A 128 7.38 23.50 10.66
CA PHE A 128 6.09 23.00 11.15
C PHE A 128 5.69 23.68 12.47
N ASP A 129 4.51 24.29 12.51
CA ASP A 129 3.88 24.74 13.75
C ASP A 129 3.06 23.60 14.36
N PHE A 130 3.59 23.03 15.44
CA PHE A 130 2.96 21.95 16.21
C PHE A 130 1.60 22.34 16.84
N SER A 131 1.20 23.61 16.80
CA SER A 131 -0.08 24.08 17.32
C SER A 131 -1.21 24.14 16.28
N SER A 132 -0.90 24.06 14.98
CA SER A 132 -1.90 24.22 13.89
C SER A 132 -1.75 23.26 12.71
N GLY A 133 -0.77 22.35 12.72
CA GLY A 133 -0.55 21.43 11.60
C GLY A 133 0.00 22.12 10.34
N TYR A 134 0.00 21.40 9.21
CA TYR A 134 0.36 21.95 7.89
C TYR A 134 -0.86 22.60 7.26
N TYR A 135 -0.83 23.92 7.13
CA TYR A 135 -1.88 24.68 6.48
C TYR A 135 -1.66 24.70 4.95
N LEU A 136 -2.65 24.19 4.22
CA LEU A 136 -2.65 24.04 2.77
C LEU A 136 -3.59 25.06 2.15
N GLU A 137 -3.01 26.17 1.69
CA GLU A 137 -3.74 27.26 1.03
C GLU A 137 -4.24 26.83 -0.35
N GLU A 138 -5.48 27.23 -0.66
CA GLU A 138 -6.07 27.27 -2.01
C GLU A 138 -5.78 26.01 -2.86
N GLN A 139 -6.22 24.85 -2.36
CA GLN A 139 -6.03 23.57 -3.03
C GLN A 139 -7.14 23.28 -4.04
N ASP A 140 -6.78 23.23 -5.33
CA ASP A 140 -7.69 22.78 -6.41
C ASP A 140 -8.14 21.31 -6.21
N THR A 141 -7.30 20.50 -5.54
CA THR A 141 -7.57 19.09 -5.26
C THR A 141 -7.16 18.72 -3.83
N PRO A 142 -8.01 18.02 -3.06
CA PRO A 142 -7.76 17.61 -1.67
C PRO A 142 -6.63 16.57 -1.57
N SER A 143 -5.38 17.05 -1.56
CA SER A 143 -4.20 16.19 -1.54
C SER A 143 -2.97 16.85 -0.92
N PHE A 144 -2.06 16.02 -0.41
CA PHE A 144 -0.77 16.44 0.11
C PHE A 144 0.32 15.47 -0.33
N SER A 145 1.35 15.97 -1.03
CA SER A 145 2.45 15.14 -1.55
C SER A 145 3.61 15.04 -0.56
N VAL A 146 3.97 13.82 -0.19
CA VAL A 146 5.14 13.50 0.61
C VAL A 146 6.30 13.18 -0.33
N MET A 147 7.43 13.89 -0.16
CA MET A 147 8.59 13.79 -1.06
C MET A 147 9.37 12.47 -0.96
N GLY A 148 9.16 11.71 0.11
CA GLY A 148 9.94 10.50 0.41
C GLY A 148 11.36 10.81 0.90
N GLY A 149 12.15 9.76 1.11
CA GLY A 149 13.51 9.86 1.64
C GLY A 149 13.56 10.49 3.04
N ALA A 150 14.76 10.88 3.47
CA ALA A 150 14.99 11.50 4.79
C ALA A 150 14.19 12.80 4.97
N ILE A 151 13.91 13.53 3.89
CA ILE A 151 13.14 14.78 3.90
C ILE A 151 11.65 14.51 4.12
N GLY A 152 11.14 13.36 3.68
CA GLY A 152 9.75 12.94 3.90
C GLY A 152 9.39 12.69 5.36
N GLY A 153 10.37 12.54 6.26
CA GLY A 153 10.13 12.46 7.70
C GLY A 153 9.69 11.10 8.25
N PHE A 154 9.48 10.10 7.38
CA PHE A 154 8.97 8.78 7.77
C PHE A 154 10.05 7.71 7.69
N SER A 155 10.33 7.07 8.83
CA SER A 155 11.31 5.98 8.96
C SER A 155 10.68 4.64 8.60
N THR A 156 11.48 3.72 8.08
CA THR A 156 11.02 2.36 7.77
C THR A 156 10.57 1.59 9.00
N GLU A 157 9.76 0.55 8.77
CA GLU A 157 9.24 -0.36 9.80
C GLU A 157 8.41 0.30 10.91
N THR A 158 8.05 1.57 10.70
CA THR A 158 7.36 2.41 11.68
C THR A 158 5.93 2.69 11.21
N THR A 159 4.99 2.66 12.15
CA THR A 159 3.59 3.04 11.93
C THR A 159 3.41 4.52 12.27
N TYR A 160 2.68 5.22 11.43
CA TYR A 160 2.35 6.64 11.55
C TYR A 160 0.85 6.83 11.39
N TYR A 161 0.38 8.00 11.84
CA TYR A 161 -1.02 8.41 11.77
C TYR A 161 -1.11 9.73 11.01
N VAL A 162 -2.17 9.88 10.22
CA VAL A 162 -2.51 11.11 9.50
C VAL A 162 -3.95 11.49 9.77
N ARG A 163 -4.22 12.79 9.91
CA ARG A 163 -5.57 13.36 9.96
C ARG A 163 -5.64 14.67 9.20
N VAL A 164 -6.82 15.01 8.71
CA VAL A 164 -7.06 16.24 7.93
C VAL A 164 -8.33 16.92 8.42
N ARG A 165 -8.39 18.25 8.30
CA ARG A 165 -9.62 19.03 8.47
C ARG A 165 -9.72 20.12 7.40
N ALA A 166 -10.93 20.59 7.13
CA ALA A 166 -11.14 21.82 6.38
C ALA A 166 -10.73 23.02 7.25
N ALA A 167 -10.11 24.03 6.63
CA ALA A 167 -9.63 25.24 7.29
C ALA A 167 -10.25 26.53 6.71
N ASP A 168 -10.59 26.53 5.41
CA ASP A 168 -11.31 27.63 4.76
C ASP A 168 -12.31 27.12 3.73
N ALA A 169 -13.42 27.85 3.59
CA ALA A 169 -14.39 27.66 2.53
C ALA A 169 -14.07 28.57 1.34
N ALA A 170 -14.47 28.17 0.12
CA ALA A 170 -14.30 28.90 -1.12
C ALA A 170 -14.92 30.31 -1.10
N THR A 171 -15.83 30.57 -0.15
CA THR A 171 -16.41 31.89 0.12
C THR A 171 -15.45 32.85 0.87
N GLY A 172 -14.24 32.41 1.22
CA GLY A 172 -13.26 33.15 2.03
C GLY A 172 -13.52 33.10 3.54
N GLN A 173 -14.33 32.14 3.99
CA GLN A 173 -14.62 31.93 5.42
C GLN A 173 -13.52 31.10 6.07
N TYR A 174 -12.93 31.62 7.13
CA TYR A 174 -12.10 30.85 8.05
C TYR A 174 -12.98 29.89 8.85
N ILE A 175 -12.86 28.59 8.61
CA ILE A 175 -13.68 27.53 9.18
C ILE A 175 -12.85 26.30 9.53
N HIS A 176 -12.79 25.92 10.80
CA HIS A 176 -12.18 24.67 11.18
C HIS A 176 -13.27 23.61 11.37
N SER A 177 -13.30 22.62 10.46
CA SER A 177 -14.14 21.43 10.67
C SER A 177 -13.58 20.59 11.82
N TRP A 178 -14.30 19.52 12.16
CA TRP A 178 -13.68 18.44 12.93
C TRP A 178 -12.51 17.84 12.15
N TRP A 179 -11.52 17.33 12.89
CA TRP A 179 -10.52 16.45 12.32
C TRP A 179 -11.18 15.16 11.84
N SER A 180 -10.67 14.63 10.74
CA SER A 180 -10.98 13.27 10.30
C SER A 180 -10.65 12.26 11.39
N ASP A 181 -11.27 11.08 11.32
CA ASP A 181 -10.75 9.95 12.08
C ASP A 181 -9.29 9.69 11.67
N PRO A 182 -8.40 9.40 12.62
CA PRO A 182 -7.01 9.09 12.32
C PRO A 182 -6.91 7.87 11.41
N VAL A 183 -6.10 7.97 10.36
CA VAL A 183 -5.76 6.83 9.51
C VAL A 183 -4.34 6.40 9.78
N SER A 184 -4.14 5.11 10.04
CA SER A 184 -2.81 4.53 10.23
C SER A 184 -2.19 4.08 8.92
N PHE A 185 -0.88 4.22 8.77
CA PHE A 185 -0.11 3.61 7.69
C PHE A 185 1.26 3.16 8.20
N ARG A 186 1.84 2.13 7.58
CA ARG A 186 3.15 1.59 7.95
C ARG A 186 4.14 1.72 6.81
N VAL A 187 5.35 2.16 7.11
CA VAL A 187 6.43 2.16 6.13
C VAL A 187 7.07 0.78 6.08
N ALA A 188 7.20 0.22 4.89
CA ALA A 188 7.86 -1.06 4.65
C ALA A 188 9.34 -1.01 5.12
N PRO A 189 9.99 -2.16 5.38
CA PRO A 189 11.44 -2.23 5.56
C PRO A 189 12.18 -1.82 4.28
N THR A 190 13.35 -1.18 4.41
CA THR A 190 14.24 -0.89 3.26
C THR A 190 14.58 -2.18 2.53
N SER A 191 14.64 -2.10 1.20
CA SER A 191 14.82 -3.20 0.23
C SER A 191 16.02 -4.15 0.46
N ALA A 192 16.87 -3.91 1.46
CA ALA A 192 17.91 -4.86 1.87
C ALA A 192 17.43 -5.92 2.89
N ALA A 193 16.35 -5.69 3.65
CA ALA A 193 15.92 -6.57 4.75
C ALA A 193 14.59 -7.31 4.51
N GLY A 194 13.73 -6.83 3.60
CA GLY A 194 12.42 -7.42 3.31
C GLY A 194 12.23 -7.92 1.88
N ALA A 195 13.25 -7.84 1.01
CA ALA A 195 13.08 -8.17 -0.41
C ALA A 195 12.88 -9.67 -0.63
N ILE A 196 11.87 -10.00 -1.43
CA ILE A 196 11.73 -11.31 -2.06
C ILE A 196 12.64 -11.30 -3.29
N ALA A 197 13.75 -12.05 -3.24
CA ALA A 197 14.62 -12.27 -4.36
C ALA A 197 14.08 -13.43 -5.20
N LEU A 198 13.66 -13.15 -6.43
CA LEU A 198 13.17 -14.14 -7.36
C LEU A 198 14.36 -14.88 -7.99
N VAL A 199 14.40 -16.20 -7.83
CA VAL A 199 15.58 -17.05 -8.12
C VAL A 199 15.41 -17.80 -9.43
N ALA A 200 14.27 -18.45 -9.64
CA ALA A 200 13.99 -19.19 -10.86
C ALA A 200 12.53 -18.99 -11.29
N PRO A 201 12.24 -18.78 -12.58
CA PRO A 201 13.19 -18.31 -13.59
C PRO A 201 13.88 -17.01 -13.13
N GLU A 202 15.15 -16.82 -13.50
CA GLU A 202 15.84 -15.56 -13.20
C GLU A 202 15.11 -14.39 -13.87
N PRO A 203 15.10 -13.19 -13.28
CA PRO A 203 14.48 -12.03 -13.91
C PRO A 203 15.05 -11.75 -15.31
N GLY A 204 14.18 -11.77 -16.32
CA GLY A 204 14.54 -11.60 -17.73
C GLY A 204 15.11 -12.87 -18.40
N ALA A 205 14.97 -14.04 -17.78
CA ALA A 205 15.49 -15.29 -18.33
C ALA A 205 14.87 -15.58 -19.71
N LEU A 206 15.72 -15.97 -20.66
CA LEU A 206 15.31 -16.34 -22.02
C LEU A 206 15.37 -17.85 -22.21
N ASN A 207 14.74 -18.33 -23.29
CA ASN A 207 14.76 -19.73 -23.70
C ASN A 207 14.30 -20.70 -22.60
N GLN A 208 13.29 -20.31 -21.83
CA GLN A 208 12.76 -21.13 -20.75
C GLN A 208 11.89 -22.29 -21.28
N PRO A 209 11.80 -23.39 -20.51
CA PRO A 209 10.88 -24.49 -20.80
C PRO A 209 9.43 -24.04 -20.95
N THR A 210 8.65 -24.75 -21.77
CA THR A 210 7.20 -24.51 -21.92
C THR A 210 6.36 -25.43 -21.04
N LYS A 211 6.96 -26.43 -20.38
CA LYS A 211 6.28 -27.40 -19.51
C LYS A 211 7.03 -27.57 -18.20
N ASN A 212 6.28 -27.87 -17.14
CA ASN A 212 6.82 -28.15 -15.80
C ASN A 212 7.74 -27.03 -15.29
N VAL A 213 7.36 -25.77 -15.55
CA VAL A 213 8.18 -24.60 -15.20
C VAL A 213 8.21 -24.44 -13.68
N GLY A 214 9.40 -24.49 -13.11
CA GLY A 214 9.64 -24.31 -11.68
C GLY A 214 9.86 -22.85 -11.34
N PHE A 215 9.23 -22.40 -10.25
CA PHE A 215 9.36 -21.07 -9.70
C PHE A 215 9.95 -21.15 -8.29
N SER A 216 10.93 -20.31 -7.99
CA SER A 216 11.52 -20.23 -6.65
C SER A 216 11.96 -18.83 -6.31
N TRP A 217 11.95 -18.55 -5.01
CA TRP A 217 12.33 -17.27 -4.45
C TRP A 217 13.03 -17.45 -3.10
N ASN A 218 13.71 -16.41 -2.66
CA ASN A 218 14.29 -16.29 -1.32
C ASN A 218 13.70 -15.06 -0.65
N LEU A 219 13.49 -15.12 0.66
CA LEU A 219 13.04 -14.00 1.47
C LEU A 219 14.01 -13.85 2.66
N GLN A 220 14.39 -12.60 2.97
CA GLN A 220 15.22 -12.28 4.14
C GLN A 220 14.39 -12.03 5.42
N ALA A 221 13.11 -11.68 5.28
CA ALA A 221 12.17 -11.53 6.38
C ALA A 221 11.54 -12.88 6.80
N THR A 222 10.86 -12.87 7.95
CA THR A 222 10.03 -14.01 8.40
C THR A 222 8.66 -13.94 7.72
N ALA A 223 8.27 -15.02 7.04
CA ALA A 223 6.95 -15.20 6.45
C ALA A 223 6.49 -16.65 6.66
N ASP A 224 5.20 -16.83 6.91
CA ASP A 224 4.56 -18.14 7.09
C ASP A 224 3.72 -18.56 5.87
N ALA A 225 3.37 -17.62 4.99
CA ALA A 225 2.61 -17.86 3.79
C ALA A 225 3.08 -17.00 2.60
N PHE A 226 2.89 -17.53 1.39
CA PHE A 226 3.18 -16.85 0.14
C PHE A 226 2.04 -17.03 -0.87
N ASP A 227 1.73 -15.95 -1.56
CA ASP A 227 0.87 -15.95 -2.74
C ASP A 227 1.75 -15.77 -3.98
N TRP A 228 1.46 -16.52 -5.04
CA TRP A 228 2.20 -16.53 -6.30
C TRP A 228 1.23 -16.39 -7.48
N VAL A 229 1.59 -15.55 -8.45
CA VAL A 229 0.78 -15.29 -9.64
C VAL A 229 1.65 -15.38 -10.90
N LEU A 230 1.11 -15.98 -11.96
CA LEU A 230 1.68 -16.03 -13.31
C LEU A 230 0.67 -15.51 -14.34
N SER A 231 1.09 -14.60 -15.21
CA SER A 231 0.26 -14.02 -16.26
C SER A 231 1.07 -13.79 -17.54
N GLU A 232 0.37 -13.63 -18.67
CA GLU A 232 0.92 -13.13 -19.93
C GLU A 232 0.86 -11.59 -19.97
N ASN A 233 0.02 -10.97 -19.13
CA ASN A 233 -0.11 -9.52 -19.06
C ASN A 233 0.90 -8.91 -18.09
N PRO A 234 1.54 -7.77 -18.45
CA PRO A 234 2.56 -7.12 -17.62
C PRO A 234 2.02 -6.56 -16.30
N ASP A 235 0.72 -6.29 -16.22
CA ASP A 235 0.02 -5.83 -15.03
C ASP A 235 -0.57 -6.98 -14.19
N LEU A 236 -0.27 -8.23 -14.56
CA LEU A 236 -0.79 -9.46 -13.96
C LEU A 236 -2.32 -9.62 -14.04
N SER A 237 -2.99 -8.83 -14.88
CA SER A 237 -4.43 -9.00 -15.13
C SER A 237 -4.69 -10.36 -15.80
N SER A 238 -5.86 -10.94 -15.53
CA SER A 238 -6.28 -12.26 -16.08
C SER A 238 -5.20 -13.34 -15.95
N PRO A 239 -4.79 -13.72 -14.73
CA PRO A 239 -3.67 -14.63 -14.52
C PRO A 239 -3.91 -16.01 -15.15
N LEU A 240 -2.85 -16.58 -15.72
CA LEU A 240 -2.84 -17.97 -16.22
C LEU A 240 -2.97 -18.95 -15.06
N ASP A 241 -2.30 -18.64 -13.94
CA ASP A 241 -2.37 -19.41 -12.70
C ASP A 241 -2.09 -18.51 -11.51
N SER A 242 -2.67 -18.86 -10.37
CA SER A 242 -2.45 -18.18 -9.10
C SER A 242 -2.60 -19.17 -7.97
N LYS A 243 -1.68 -19.16 -7.01
CA LYS A 243 -1.70 -20.02 -5.83
C LYS A 243 -1.55 -19.16 -4.60
N THR A 244 -2.38 -19.42 -3.60
CA THR A 244 -2.37 -18.68 -2.34
C THR A 244 -2.00 -19.58 -1.17
N GLY A 245 -1.44 -19.00 -0.12
CA GLY A 245 -1.12 -19.71 1.13
C GLY A 245 -0.05 -20.79 0.98
N LEU A 246 0.90 -20.63 0.06
CA LEU A 246 2.05 -21.52 -0.08
C LEU A 246 2.94 -21.39 1.16
N THR A 247 3.38 -22.52 1.73
CA THR A 247 4.28 -22.56 2.89
C THR A 247 5.74 -22.82 2.51
N SER A 248 6.00 -23.06 1.22
CA SER A 248 7.34 -23.24 0.65
C SER A 248 7.73 -22.06 -0.22
N THR A 249 9.02 -21.79 -0.33
CA THR A 249 9.58 -20.72 -1.18
C THR A 249 9.77 -21.16 -2.64
N ALA A 250 8.99 -22.12 -3.08
CA ALA A 250 9.00 -22.65 -4.43
C ALA A 250 7.63 -23.22 -4.80
N THR A 251 7.31 -23.15 -6.09
CA THR A 251 6.12 -23.76 -6.68
C THR A 251 6.39 -24.12 -8.14
N ASN A 252 5.46 -24.81 -8.78
CA ASN A 252 5.59 -25.24 -10.17
C ASN A 252 4.30 -24.99 -10.96
N TYR A 253 4.44 -24.57 -12.20
CA TYR A 253 3.34 -24.53 -13.15
C TYR A 253 3.32 -25.82 -13.98
N MET A 254 2.21 -26.56 -13.90
CA MET A 254 2.03 -27.86 -14.58
C MET A 254 1.32 -27.73 -15.93
N GLY A 255 0.85 -26.54 -16.30
CA GLY A 255 0.28 -26.29 -17.61
C GLY A 255 1.35 -26.24 -18.70
N THR A 256 0.90 -25.95 -19.92
CA THR A 256 1.78 -25.72 -21.07
C THR A 256 1.73 -24.25 -21.43
N LEU A 257 2.90 -23.63 -21.55
CA LEU A 257 3.07 -22.26 -22.00
C LEU A 257 3.26 -22.22 -23.51
N ASP A 258 2.91 -21.10 -24.12
CA ASP A 258 3.14 -20.85 -25.53
C ASP A 258 4.63 -20.58 -25.80
N TYR A 259 5.08 -20.92 -27.00
CA TYR A 259 6.46 -20.72 -27.45
C TYR A 259 6.71 -19.24 -27.78
N ASP A 260 7.97 -18.81 -27.66
CA ASP A 260 8.41 -17.44 -27.99
C ASP A 260 7.54 -16.34 -27.34
N THR A 261 7.08 -16.60 -26.11
CA THR A 261 6.12 -15.77 -25.39
C THR A 261 6.71 -15.32 -24.06
N THR A 262 6.51 -14.04 -23.73
CA THR A 262 6.98 -13.45 -22.47
C THR A 262 5.88 -13.56 -21.42
N TYR A 263 6.24 -14.10 -20.26
CA TYR A 263 5.37 -14.24 -19.10
C TYR A 263 5.87 -13.41 -17.94
N TYR A 264 4.93 -13.01 -17.09
CA TYR A 264 5.11 -12.14 -15.94
C TYR A 264 4.69 -12.88 -14.67
N TRP A 265 5.46 -12.76 -13.61
CA TRP A 265 5.13 -13.41 -12.35
C TRP A 265 5.60 -12.61 -11.14
N GLN A 266 4.90 -12.81 -10.02
CA GLN A 266 5.14 -12.09 -8.77
C GLN A 266 4.83 -12.99 -7.57
N VAL A 267 5.48 -12.68 -6.46
CA VAL A 267 5.24 -13.32 -5.16
C VAL A 267 4.93 -12.26 -4.11
N THR A 268 3.91 -12.51 -3.30
CA THR A 268 3.59 -11.73 -2.09
C THR A 268 3.77 -12.62 -0.87
N ALA A 269 4.41 -12.10 0.16
CA ALA A 269 4.69 -12.80 1.41
C ALA A 269 3.83 -12.24 2.55
N TYR A 270 3.38 -13.13 3.43
CA TYR A 270 2.56 -12.84 4.58
C TYR A 270 3.19 -13.42 5.84
N ASN A 271 2.93 -12.78 6.97
CA ASN A 271 3.26 -13.28 8.31
C ASN A 271 2.07 -13.05 9.23
N GLU A 272 1.55 -14.11 9.85
CA GLU A 272 0.38 -14.05 10.75
C GLU A 272 -0.86 -13.39 10.10
N GLY A 273 -1.01 -13.54 8.78
CA GLY A 273 -2.11 -12.97 8.00
C GLY A 273 -1.89 -11.53 7.52
N SER A 274 -0.82 -10.85 7.95
CA SER A 274 -0.47 -9.51 7.48
C SER A 274 0.52 -9.59 6.32
N MET A 275 0.32 -8.80 5.27
CA MET A 275 1.27 -8.69 4.16
C MET A 275 2.58 -8.06 4.65
N VAL A 276 3.71 -8.72 4.40
CA VAL A 276 5.04 -8.26 4.83
C VAL A 276 5.93 -7.80 3.69
N ALA A 277 5.77 -8.37 2.50
CA ALA A 277 6.55 -8.01 1.32
C ALA A 277 5.87 -8.43 0.03
N THR A 278 6.12 -7.68 -1.04
CA THR A 278 5.74 -8.05 -2.41
C THR A 278 6.97 -7.91 -3.30
N SER A 279 7.23 -8.90 -4.16
CA SER A 279 8.34 -8.84 -5.11
C SER A 279 8.06 -7.83 -6.23
N ALA A 280 9.10 -7.38 -6.92
CA ALA A 280 8.90 -6.81 -8.26
C ALA A 280 8.25 -7.85 -9.19
N ILE A 281 7.55 -7.38 -10.22
CA ILE A 281 7.06 -8.26 -11.29
C ILE A 281 8.29 -8.70 -12.11
N SER A 282 8.55 -10.00 -12.11
CA SER A 282 9.62 -10.60 -12.91
C SER A 282 9.10 -11.09 -14.24
N THR A 283 10.01 -11.23 -15.20
CA THR A 283 9.71 -11.67 -16.56
C THR A 283 10.57 -12.85 -16.95
N PHE A 284 10.06 -13.69 -17.84
CA PHE A 284 10.86 -14.66 -18.57
C PHE A 284 10.22 -14.94 -19.93
N THR A 285 11.03 -15.40 -20.88
CA THR A 285 10.57 -15.72 -22.23
C THR A 285 10.81 -17.20 -22.52
N THR A 286 9.77 -17.88 -22.98
CA THR A 286 9.85 -19.29 -23.39
C THR A 286 10.68 -19.44 -24.67
N GLY A 287 11.29 -20.61 -24.87
CA GLY A 287 12.06 -20.89 -26.07
C GLY A 287 11.22 -20.80 -27.35
N ALA A 288 11.88 -20.59 -28.48
CA ALA A 288 11.23 -20.64 -29.79
C ALA A 288 10.81 -22.08 -30.15
N HIS A 289 9.78 -22.20 -30.99
CA HIS A 289 9.34 -23.49 -31.50
C HIS A 289 10.28 -23.97 -32.61
N GLY A 290 10.93 -25.10 -32.39
CA GLY A 290 11.90 -25.71 -33.30
C GLY A 290 11.41 -27.06 -33.86
N PRO A 291 12.15 -27.66 -34.81
CA PRO A 291 11.76 -28.92 -35.45
C PRO A 291 11.84 -30.14 -34.53
N PHE A 292 12.68 -30.11 -33.47
CA PHE A 292 12.86 -31.21 -32.53
C PHE A 292 12.58 -30.76 -31.10
N CYS A 293 11.44 -31.17 -30.53
CA CYS A 293 11.02 -30.73 -29.20
C CYS A 293 11.08 -31.86 -28.17
N SER A 294 11.57 -31.52 -26.97
CA SER A 294 11.59 -32.39 -25.80
C SER A 294 10.18 -32.58 -25.25
N ALA A 295 9.82 -33.84 -25.02
CA ALA A 295 8.55 -34.19 -24.38
C ALA A 295 8.56 -33.92 -22.86
N ILE A 296 9.74 -33.73 -22.25
CA ILE A 296 9.91 -33.64 -20.79
C ILE A 296 9.58 -32.23 -20.30
N ASP A 297 10.15 -31.23 -20.95
CA ASP A 297 10.14 -29.82 -20.53
C ASP A 297 9.67 -28.87 -21.65
N GLY A 298 9.44 -29.41 -22.86
CA GLY A 298 8.88 -28.66 -23.98
C GLY A 298 9.87 -27.79 -24.74
N MET A 299 11.16 -27.78 -24.37
CA MET A 299 12.20 -27.06 -25.11
C MET A 299 12.41 -27.65 -26.50
N CYS A 300 12.64 -26.81 -27.50
CA CYS A 300 12.90 -27.24 -28.88
C CYS A 300 14.30 -26.86 -29.36
N PHE A 301 14.83 -27.67 -30.27
CA PHE A 301 16.20 -27.61 -30.78
C PHE A 301 16.21 -27.74 -32.31
N ASP A 302 17.27 -27.26 -32.93
CA ASP A 302 17.45 -27.28 -34.38
C ASP A 302 17.90 -28.67 -34.89
N THR A 303 18.58 -29.45 -34.06
CA THR A 303 19.05 -30.78 -34.42
C THR A 303 18.62 -31.87 -33.43
N GLN A 304 18.45 -33.08 -33.96
CA GLN A 304 18.14 -34.27 -33.16
C GLN A 304 19.23 -34.59 -32.12
N ALA A 305 20.50 -34.33 -32.44
CA ALA A 305 21.61 -34.61 -31.52
C ALA A 305 21.60 -33.69 -30.29
N GLU A 306 21.21 -32.42 -30.45
CA GLU A 306 21.03 -31.47 -29.33
C GLU A 306 19.88 -31.91 -28.42
N LEU A 307 18.74 -32.32 -29.01
CA LEU A 307 17.62 -32.87 -28.25
C LEU A 307 18.03 -34.11 -27.44
N GLU A 308 18.76 -35.04 -28.04
CA GLU A 308 19.23 -36.25 -27.36
C GLU A 308 20.21 -35.94 -26.22
N ALA A 309 21.12 -34.99 -26.42
CA ALA A 309 22.04 -34.53 -25.38
C ALA A 309 21.29 -33.88 -24.21
N HIS A 310 20.34 -32.99 -24.49
CA HIS A 310 19.51 -32.32 -23.48
C HIS A 310 18.70 -33.33 -22.65
N ASN A 311 18.01 -34.26 -23.30
CA ASN A 311 17.25 -35.30 -22.61
C ASN A 311 18.14 -36.23 -21.77
N ALA A 312 19.36 -36.52 -22.23
CA ALA A 312 20.33 -37.30 -21.47
C ALA A 312 20.79 -36.57 -20.20
N GLU A 313 20.93 -35.25 -20.25
CA GLU A 313 21.25 -34.44 -19.06
C GLU A 313 20.10 -34.44 -18.04
N LEU A 314 18.86 -34.22 -18.50
CA LEU A 314 17.67 -34.23 -17.63
C LEU A 314 17.42 -35.56 -16.92
N THR A 315 17.84 -36.68 -17.53
CA THR A 315 17.64 -38.03 -16.98
C THR A 315 18.85 -38.55 -16.21
N LYS A 316 19.95 -37.78 -16.13
CA LYS A 316 21.16 -38.18 -15.43
C LYS A 316 20.89 -38.25 -13.93
N ALA A 317 20.89 -39.46 -13.38
CA ALA A 317 20.75 -39.66 -11.94
C ALA A 317 21.86 -38.92 -11.16
N PRO A 318 21.55 -38.31 -10.00
CA PRO A 318 22.57 -37.68 -9.17
C PRO A 318 23.62 -38.72 -8.77
N ALA A 319 24.90 -38.39 -8.98
CA ALA A 319 25.98 -39.25 -8.53
C ALA A 319 25.87 -39.44 -7.01
N THR A 320 25.82 -40.68 -6.54
CA THR A 320 25.78 -41.00 -5.11
C THR A 320 26.91 -40.27 -4.39
N PRO A 321 26.61 -39.38 -3.42
CA PRO A 321 27.65 -38.60 -2.74
C PRO A 321 28.68 -39.50 -2.07
N PHE A 322 29.96 -39.11 -2.09
CA PHE A 322 31.07 -39.92 -1.56
C PHE A 322 30.87 -40.34 -0.09
N TRP A 323 30.26 -39.49 0.74
CA TRP A 323 30.01 -39.79 2.16
C TRP A 323 29.08 -41.01 2.35
N VAL A 324 28.17 -41.28 1.42
CA VAL A 324 27.32 -42.48 1.45
C VAL A 324 28.17 -43.74 1.34
N TRP A 325 29.19 -43.74 0.47
CA TRP A 325 30.15 -44.84 0.35
C TRP A 325 31.01 -44.99 1.61
N VAL A 326 31.38 -43.88 2.26
CA VAL A 326 32.09 -43.91 3.54
C VAL A 326 31.24 -44.57 4.64
N VAL A 327 29.94 -44.22 4.73
CA VAL A 327 29.02 -44.85 5.70
C VAL A 327 28.85 -46.34 5.42
N ILE A 328 28.70 -46.74 4.15
CA ILE A 328 28.61 -48.16 3.76
C ILE A 328 29.89 -48.90 4.18
N ALA A 329 31.07 -48.31 3.96
CA ALA A 329 32.35 -48.92 4.35
C ALA A 329 32.48 -49.07 5.87
N ILE A 330 32.11 -48.05 6.64
CA ILE A 330 32.10 -48.12 8.11
C ILE A 330 31.14 -49.20 8.59
N GLY A 331 29.94 -49.26 8.03
CA GLY A 331 28.95 -50.30 8.34
C GLY A 331 29.47 -51.70 8.08
N ALA A 332 30.13 -51.91 6.92
CA ALA A 332 30.74 -53.19 6.59
C ALA A 332 31.85 -53.59 7.59
N VAL A 333 32.71 -52.64 7.99
CA VAL A 333 33.77 -52.88 8.98
C VAL A 333 33.16 -53.24 10.35
N LEU A 334 32.13 -52.52 10.79
CA LEU A 334 31.46 -52.82 12.06
C LEU A 334 30.81 -54.20 12.07
N VAL A 335 30.16 -54.60 10.96
CA VAL A 335 29.61 -55.96 10.82
C VAL A 335 30.71 -57.01 10.88
N ILE A 336 31.84 -56.78 10.20
CA ILE A 336 33.00 -57.69 10.25
C ILE A 336 33.53 -57.79 11.69
N VAL A 337 33.67 -56.68 12.41
CA VAL A 337 34.10 -56.66 13.81
C VAL A 337 33.14 -57.45 14.70
N VAL A 338 31.82 -57.27 14.54
CA VAL A 338 30.81 -58.03 15.29
C VAL A 338 30.91 -59.52 14.98
N ILE A 339 31.05 -59.90 13.70
CA ILE A 339 31.23 -61.30 13.30
C ILE A 339 32.48 -61.88 13.97
N VAL A 340 33.62 -61.18 13.94
CA VAL A 340 34.87 -61.62 14.60
C VAL A 340 34.69 -61.76 16.11
N LEU A 341 33.99 -60.82 16.75
CA LEU A 341 33.69 -60.88 18.19
C LEU A 341 32.81 -62.10 18.53
N ILE A 342 31.79 -62.39 17.74
CA ILE A 342 30.93 -63.59 17.90
C ILE A 342 31.75 -64.87 17.75
N PHE A 343 32.65 -64.96 16.77
CA PHE A 343 33.50 -66.14 16.60
C PHE A 343 34.56 -66.28 17.70
N ARG A 344 35.06 -65.17 18.26
CA ARG A 344 35.98 -65.19 19.40
C ARG A 344 35.31 -65.61 20.70
N THR A 345 34.08 -65.19 20.95
CA THR A 345 33.35 -65.52 22.20
C THR A 345 32.77 -66.94 22.19
N ARG A 346 32.55 -67.56 21.03
CA ARG A 346 32.13 -68.98 20.90
C ARG A 346 33.28 -69.99 20.97
N ARG A 347 34.53 -69.55 21.17
CA ARG A 347 35.75 -70.40 21.18
C ARG A 347 36.23 -70.80 22.60
N VAL A 348 35.33 -70.83 23.58
CA VAL A 348 35.59 -71.34 24.94
C VAL A 348 34.95 -72.72 25.11
#